data_AF-A0AAI9BCS4-F1
#
_entry.id   AF-A0AAI9BCS4-F1
#
_cell.length_a   1.000
_cell.length_b   1.000
_cell.length_c   1.000
_cell.angle_alpha   90.00
_cell.angle_beta   90.00
_cell.angle_gamma   90.00
#
_symmetry.space_group_name_H-M   'P 1'
#
loop_
_entity.id
_entity.type
_entity.pdbx_description
1 polymer ?
#
loop_
_entity_poly.entity_id
_entity_poly.type
_entity_poly.pdbx_seq_one_letter_code
_entity_poly.pdbx_strand_id
1 'polypeptide(L)'
;FRGWVSAIGKAVTAREVITRTVKITNIGRPSLAEDQGDITPVTGITVTPPTGNVAKGQNITLTVAVQPEGATDKTFRATSANQN
;
A
#
# COMPACT_ATOMS: atom_id res chain seq x y z
N PHE A 1 -13.72 -12.27 15.51
CA PHE A 1 -15.08 -12.16 16.07
C PHE A 1 -15.22 -13.16 17.22
N ARG A 2 -15.71 -12.74 18.40
CA ARG A 2 -15.98 -13.64 19.53
C ARG A 2 -17.36 -13.27 20.09
N GLY A 3 -18.28 -14.23 20.14
CA GLY A 3 -19.62 -14.08 20.69
C GLY A 3 -19.89 -15.17 21.72
N TRP A 4 -20.72 -14.87 22.72
CA TRP A 4 -21.14 -15.81 23.74
C TRP A 4 -22.64 -16.07 23.59
N VAL A 5 -23.04 -17.34 23.62
CA VAL A 5 -24.45 -17.74 23.66
C VAL A 5 -24.83 -17.96 25.13
N SER A 6 -25.76 -17.18 25.66
CA SER A 6 -26.32 -17.39 27.00
C SER A 6 -27.74 -17.94 26.90
N ALA A 7 -28.00 -19.06 27.56
CA ALA A 7 -29.35 -19.62 27.70
C ALA A 7 -29.51 -20.18 29.11
N ILE A 8 -30.24 -19.47 29.96
CA ILE A 8 -30.69 -19.98 31.26
C ILE A 8 -32.15 -20.44 31.11
N GLY A 9 -32.37 -21.75 31.19
CA GLY A 9 -33.55 -22.33 31.83
C GLY A 9 -34.89 -22.37 31.09
N LYS A 10 -34.99 -22.97 29.89
CA LYS A 10 -36.26 -23.58 29.44
C LYS A 10 -36.05 -24.86 28.62
N ALA A 11 -36.77 -25.92 28.98
CA ALA A 11 -36.93 -27.13 28.16
C ALA A 11 -37.92 -26.86 27.03
N VAL A 12 -37.55 -27.20 25.79
CA VAL A 12 -38.35 -26.94 24.59
C VAL A 12 -38.76 -28.27 23.98
N THR A 13 -40.07 -28.51 23.84
CA THR A 13 -40.60 -29.69 23.15
C THR A 13 -40.43 -29.55 21.63
N ALA A 14 -40.21 -30.65 20.92
CA ALA A 14 -39.45 -30.77 19.67
C ALA A 14 -39.98 -30.08 18.39
N ARG A 15 -40.85 -29.06 18.46
CA ARG A 15 -41.48 -28.46 17.26
C ARG A 15 -41.63 -26.94 17.24
N GLU A 16 -40.87 -26.19 18.03
CA GLU A 16 -40.94 -24.72 18.01
C GLU A 16 -39.63 -24.06 17.56
N VAL A 17 -39.74 -23.07 16.67
CA VAL A 17 -38.63 -22.21 16.24
C VAL A 17 -38.40 -21.14 17.32
N ILE A 18 -37.23 -21.13 17.94
CA ILE A 18 -36.89 -20.16 19.00
C ILE A 18 -36.06 -19.03 18.39
N THR A 19 -36.54 -17.79 18.49
CA THR A 19 -35.73 -16.60 18.15
C THR A 19 -34.73 -16.33 19.28
N ARG A 20 -33.43 -16.51 19.03
CA ARG A 20 -32.35 -16.27 20.00
C ARG A 20 -31.58 -15.00 19.64
N THR A 21 -31.55 -14.04 20.55
CA THR A 21 -30.83 -12.77 20.35
C THR A 21 -29.34 -12.94 20.65
N VAL A 22 -28.48 -12.64 19.67
CA VAL A 22 -27.03 -12.58 19.85
C VAL A 22 -26.62 -11.12 19.95
N LYS A 23 -26.03 -10.70 21.08
CA LYS A 23 -25.40 -9.38 21.18
C LYS A 23 -24.01 -9.43 20.56
N ILE A 24 -23.79 -8.62 19.54
CA ILE A 24 -22.51 -8.49 18.84
C ILE A 24 -21.97 -7.09 19.15
N THR A 25 -20.76 -7.02 19.70
CA THR A 25 -20.06 -5.75 19.94
C THR A 25 -18.90 -5.63 18.96
N ASN A 26 -18.81 -4.50 18.27
CA ASN A 26 -17.68 -4.15 17.41
C ASN A 26 -16.44 -3.89 18.29
N ILE A 27 -15.30 -4.53 18.00
CA ILE A 27 -14.08 -4.47 18.83
C ILE A 27 -13.09 -3.36 18.43
N GLY A 28 -13.48 -2.43 17.56
CA GLY A 28 -12.64 -1.26 17.23
C GLY A 28 -12.50 -0.98 15.73
N ARG A 29 -11.95 0.21 15.43
CA ARG A 29 -11.73 0.76 14.09
C ARG A 29 -10.72 -0.11 13.31
N PRO A 30 -10.97 -0.46 12.04
CA PRO A 30 -10.02 -1.21 11.23
C PRO A 30 -8.74 -0.38 11.00
N SER A 31 -7.67 -0.71 11.72
CA SER A 31 -6.38 0.01 11.70
C SER A 31 -5.65 -0.03 10.35
N LEU A 32 -6.07 -0.90 9.42
CA LEU A 32 -5.34 -1.14 8.17
C LEU A 32 -5.61 -0.09 7.08
N ALA A 33 -6.65 0.74 7.23
CA ALA A 33 -7.05 1.71 6.20
C ALA A 33 -6.44 3.11 6.37
N GLU A 34 -5.91 3.43 7.56
CA GLU A 34 -5.50 4.80 7.90
C GLU A 34 -3.99 4.94 8.12
N ASP A 35 -3.22 3.84 8.22
CA ASP A 35 -1.76 3.88 8.44
C ASP A 35 -0.98 3.71 7.13
N GLN A 36 -1.33 4.51 6.13
CA GLN A 36 -0.36 4.87 5.09
C GLN A 36 0.29 6.16 5.57
N GLY A 37 1.50 6.06 6.15
CA GLY A 37 2.28 7.22 6.55
C GLY A 37 2.39 8.26 5.43
N ASP A 38 2.68 9.51 5.79
CA ASP A 38 2.71 10.63 4.87
C ASP A 38 3.54 10.35 3.61
N ILE A 39 2.87 10.29 2.45
CA ILE A 39 3.52 10.12 1.15
C ILE A 39 3.95 11.49 0.64
N THR A 40 5.25 11.70 0.52
CA THR A 40 5.82 12.84 -0.20
C THR A 40 5.91 12.48 -1.69
N PRO A 41 5.08 13.09 -2.55
CA PRO A 41 5.06 12.76 -3.97
C PRO A 41 6.32 13.25 -4.67
N VAL A 42 6.73 12.53 -5.72
CA VAL A 42 7.74 13.02 -6.66
C VAL A 42 7.13 14.12 -7.51
N THR A 43 7.81 15.26 -7.58
CA THR A 43 7.40 16.42 -8.40
C THR A 43 8.27 16.59 -9.64
N GLY A 44 9.46 15.99 -9.68
CA GLY A 44 10.36 16.14 -10.81
C GLY A 44 11.50 15.14 -10.84
N ILE A 45 12.03 14.93 -12.05
CA ILE A 45 13.24 14.14 -12.31
C ILE A 45 14.12 14.97 -13.23
N THR A 46 15.40 15.08 -12.89
CA THR A 46 16.41 15.77 -13.70
C THR A 46 17.56 14.83 -14.02
N VAL A 47 18.12 14.97 -15.22
CA VAL A 47 19.27 14.17 -15.69
C VAL A 47 20.37 15.10 -16.15
N THR A 48 21.58 14.91 -15.64
CA THR A 48 22.73 15.78 -15.91
C THR A 48 23.95 14.94 -16.29
N PRO A 49 24.64 15.25 -17.41
CA PRO A 49 24.27 16.24 -18.43
C PRO A 49 23.05 15.78 -19.26
N PRO A 50 22.28 16.72 -19.85
CA PRO A 50 21.11 16.37 -20.68
C PRO A 50 21.52 15.73 -22.02
N THR A 51 22.74 15.98 -22.47
CA THR A 51 23.32 15.45 -23.70
C THR A 51 24.78 15.13 -23.47
N GLY A 52 25.31 14.12 -24.17
CA GLY A 52 26.73 13.84 -24.17
C GLY A 52 27.13 12.99 -25.37
N ASN A 53 28.37 13.16 -25.81
CA ASN A 53 28.96 12.36 -26.88
C ASN A 53 29.70 11.18 -26.27
N VAL A 54 29.49 9.99 -26.86
CA VAL A 54 30.15 8.76 -26.43
C VAL A 54 30.95 8.20 -27.59
N ALA A 55 32.26 8.05 -27.41
CA ALA A 55 33.12 7.40 -28.40
C ALA A 55 32.85 5.89 -28.45
N LYS A 56 33.19 5.24 -29.58
CA LYS A 56 32.99 3.79 -29.74
C LYS A 56 33.73 3.02 -28.64
N GLY A 57 32.99 2.13 -27.94
CA GLY A 57 33.52 1.30 -26.86
C GLY A 57 33.75 2.03 -25.53
N GLN A 58 33.29 3.28 -25.41
CA GLN A 58 33.37 4.06 -24.17
C GLN A 58 32.02 4.18 -23.49
N ASN A 59 32.05 4.58 -22.22
CA ASN A 59 30.87 4.82 -21.40
C ASN A 59 30.79 6.30 -21.02
N ILE A 60 29.56 6.78 -20.79
CA ILE A 60 29.29 8.08 -20.20
C ILE A 60 28.44 7.90 -18.95
N THR A 61 28.70 8.71 -17.93
CA THR A 61 27.91 8.74 -16.70
C THR A 61 26.85 9.84 -16.80
N LEU A 62 25.60 9.48 -16.53
CA LEU A 62 24.49 10.41 -16.39
C LEU A 62 24.00 10.35 -14.95
N THR A 63 23.86 11.51 -14.32
CA THR A 63 23.38 11.64 -12.94
C THR A 63 21.88 11.93 -12.96
N VAL A 64 21.10 11.12 -12.25
CA VAL A 64 19.65 11.30 -12.10
C VAL A 64 19.35 11.85 -10.70
N ALA A 65 18.58 12.93 -10.61
CA ALA A 65 18.09 13.47 -9.35
C ALA A 65 16.56 13.53 -9.33
N VAL A 66 15.97 13.01 -8.25
CA VAL A 66 14.52 12.98 -7.99
C VAL A 66 14.18 14.10 -6.99
N GLN A 67 13.14 14.88 -7.29
CA GLN A 67 12.69 16.00 -6.46
C GLN A 67 11.27 15.74 -5.94
N PRO A 68 10.96 16.11 -4.69
CA PRO A 68 11.92 16.61 -3.69
C PRO A 68 12.87 15.51 -3.21
N GLU A 69 13.99 15.89 -2.60
CA GLU A 69 14.91 14.92 -1.99
C GLU A 69 14.22 14.09 -0.90
N GLY A 70 13.13 14.58 -0.30
CA GLY A 70 12.33 13.83 0.67
C GLY A 70 11.29 12.88 0.05
N ALA A 71 11.23 12.70 -1.27
CA ALA A 71 10.20 11.87 -1.90
C ALA A 71 10.19 10.44 -1.34
N THR A 72 8.99 9.93 -1.07
CA THR A 72 8.79 8.60 -0.44
C THR A 72 9.25 7.46 -1.36
N ASP A 73 9.13 7.63 -2.67
CA ASP A 73 9.65 6.69 -3.67
C ASP A 73 10.65 7.41 -4.59
N LYS A 74 11.89 6.92 -4.62
CA LYS A 74 12.98 7.43 -5.47
C LYS A 74 13.45 6.41 -6.50
N THR A 75 12.70 5.33 -6.69
CA THR A 75 13.06 4.32 -7.68
C THR A 75 12.92 4.90 -9.09
N PHE A 76 13.85 4.53 -9.97
CA PHE A 76 13.79 4.93 -11.37
C PHE A 76 14.17 3.77 -12.28
N ARG A 77 13.68 3.83 -13.52
CA ARG A 77 14.05 2.91 -14.59
C ARG A 77 14.54 3.74 -15.78
N ALA A 78 15.61 3.28 -16.41
CA ALA A 78 16.17 3.90 -17.60
C ALA A 78 16.04 2.95 -18.80
N THR A 79 15.63 3.49 -19.93
CA THR A 79 15.57 2.77 -21.21
C THR A 79 16.30 3.56 -22.25
N SER A 80 17.15 2.90 -23.03
CA SER A 80 17.79 3.50 -24.20
C SER A 80 16.90 3.29 -25.42
N ALA A 81 16.73 4.34 -26.23
CA ALA A 81 16.06 4.23 -27.54
C ALA A 81 17.02 3.79 -28.65
N ASN A 82 18.31 3.60 -28.35
CA ASN A 82 19.28 3.13 -29.33
C ASN A 82 19.08 1.62 -29.57
N GLN A 83 18.81 1.24 -30.81
CA GLN A 83 18.49 -0.13 -31.24
C GLN A 83 19.68 -0.90 -31.85
N ASN A 84 20.92 -0.40 -31.69
CA ASN A 84 22.12 -1.04 -32.27
C ASN A 84 22.54 -2.32 -31.55
#